data_AF-A0A7S4DXX4-F1
#
_entry.id   AF-A0A7S4DXX4-F1
#
_cell.length_a   1.000
_cell.length_b   1.000
_cell.length_c   1.000
_cell.angle_alpha   90.00
_cell.angle_beta   90.00
_cell.angle_gamma   90.00
#
_symmetry.space_group_name_H-M   'P 1'
#
loop_
_entity.id
_entity.type
_entity.pdbx_description
1 polymer ?
#
loop_
_entity_poly.entity_id
_entity_poly.type
_entity_poly.pdbx_seq_one_letter_code
_entity_poly.pdbx_strand_id
1 'polypeptide(L)'
;MKEFLNTTSEYALVFEDDAIAPDIFTELLEERREGKENYTSLHLLEELAATSKKVGWHGLNLGRCWDKCIKQEFIQDFSSKVQLVKSRRSLCTEAYIFTRDAARVHLKHTRPIRDAEDRARISFPNFEYFSTNPRIFNQLDGKPGASINGITNQPECISYQSKEDRKRNAIRNREREKMVAKLKAERRKKL
;
A
#
# COMPACT_ATOMS: atom_id res chain seq x y z
N MET A 1 1.22 16.16 -10.14
CA MET A 1 0.31 17.01 -9.33
C MET A 1 -0.14 18.30 -10.01
N LYS A 2 0.76 19.19 -10.45
CA LYS A 2 0.34 20.44 -11.14
C LYS A 2 -0.52 20.16 -12.37
N GLU A 3 -0.11 19.18 -13.18
CA GLU A 3 -0.85 18.75 -14.37
C GLU A 3 -2.24 18.21 -14.03
N PHE A 4 -2.35 17.34 -13.02
CA PHE A 4 -3.65 16.86 -12.50
C PHE A 4 -4.58 18.02 -12.11
N LEU A 5 -4.06 19.06 -11.46
CA LEU A 5 -4.88 20.24 -11.12
C LEU A 5 -5.39 21.02 -12.34
N ASN A 6 -4.80 20.82 -13.52
CA ASN A 6 -5.26 21.43 -14.78
C ASN A 6 -6.26 20.54 -15.54
N THR A 7 -6.55 19.31 -15.08
CA THR A 7 -7.56 18.45 -15.69
C THR A 7 -8.94 18.61 -15.02
N THR A 8 -9.97 18.05 -15.63
CA THR A 8 -11.33 17.91 -15.08
C THR A 8 -11.50 16.70 -14.16
N SER A 9 -10.46 15.87 -14.01
CA SER A 9 -10.50 14.67 -13.18
C SER A 9 -10.65 15.03 -11.71
N GLU A 10 -11.50 14.28 -11.00
CA GLU A 10 -11.73 14.47 -9.56
C GLU A 10 -10.63 13.84 -8.70
N TYR A 11 -10.08 12.73 -9.17
CA TYR A 11 -9.06 11.95 -8.50
C TYR A 11 -7.85 11.74 -9.39
N ALA A 12 -6.68 11.61 -8.77
CA ALA A 12 -5.46 11.14 -9.41
C ALA A 12 -4.99 9.87 -8.73
N LEU A 13 -4.79 8.81 -9.52
CA LEU A 13 -3.98 7.66 -9.12
C LEU A 13 -2.52 7.98 -9.42
N VAL A 14 -1.67 7.85 -8.42
CA VAL A 14 -0.26 8.23 -8.48
C VAL A 14 0.56 7.03 -8.03
N PHE A 15 1.63 6.79 -8.75
CA PHE A 15 2.62 5.76 -8.46
C PHE A 15 3.97 6.44 -8.20
N GLU A 16 4.71 5.93 -7.24
CA GLU A 16 6.13 6.25 -7.08
C GLU A 16 6.93 5.64 -8.23
N ASP A 17 8.10 6.21 -8.53
CA ASP A 17 8.92 5.87 -9.70
C ASP A 17 9.43 4.42 -9.69
N ASP A 18 9.54 3.85 -8.49
CA ASP A 18 9.90 2.47 -8.22
C ASP A 18 8.68 1.53 -8.07
N ALA A 19 7.46 2.06 -8.21
CA ALA A 19 6.20 1.32 -8.13
C ALA A 19 5.57 1.01 -9.50
N ILE A 20 6.10 1.56 -10.60
CA ILE A 20 5.54 1.37 -11.95
C ILE A 20 6.17 0.17 -12.64
N ALA A 21 5.43 -0.94 -12.75
CA ALA A 21 5.68 -1.96 -13.75
C ALA A 21 4.84 -1.58 -14.99
N PRO A 22 5.43 -1.47 -16.19
CA PRO A 22 4.70 -1.22 -17.43
C PRO A 22 3.51 -2.16 -17.63
N ASP A 23 3.65 -3.39 -17.15
CA ASP A 23 2.66 -4.46 -17.28
C ASP A 23 1.38 -4.18 -16.46
N ILE A 24 1.49 -3.58 -15.26
CA ILE A 24 0.31 -3.25 -14.42
C ILE A 24 -0.53 -2.15 -15.07
N PHE A 25 0.14 -1.13 -15.61
CA PHE A 25 -0.58 -0.04 -16.27
C PHE A 25 -1.23 -0.52 -17.58
N THR A 26 -0.56 -1.42 -18.29
CA THR A 26 -1.10 -2.07 -19.49
C THR A 26 -2.29 -2.94 -19.15
N GLU A 27 -2.20 -3.77 -18.10
CA GLU A 27 -3.30 -4.63 -17.63
C GLU A 27 -4.52 -3.79 -17.19
N LEU A 28 -4.32 -2.72 -16.41
CA LEU A 28 -5.39 -1.78 -16.04
C LEU A 28 -6.03 -1.14 -17.29
N LEU A 29 -5.22 -0.71 -18.27
CA LEU A 29 -5.74 -0.07 -19.49
C LEU A 29 -6.45 -1.07 -20.43
N GLU A 30 -5.98 -2.30 -20.51
CA GLU A 30 -6.56 -3.38 -21.32
C GLU A 30 -7.90 -3.83 -20.73
N GLU A 31 -8.00 -4.00 -19.41
CA GLU A 31 -9.26 -4.25 -18.70
C GLU A 31 -10.34 -3.22 -19.06
N ARG A 32 -9.97 -1.94 -19.14
CA ARG A 32 -10.88 -0.86 -19.54
C ARG A 32 -11.32 -0.95 -20.99
N ARG A 33 -10.41 -1.33 -21.89
CA ARG A 33 -10.70 -1.45 -23.33
C ARG A 33 -11.60 -2.64 -23.65
N GLU A 34 -11.54 -3.70 -22.87
CA GLU A 34 -12.31 -4.93 -23.10
C GLU A 34 -13.72 -4.92 -22.50
N GLY A 35 -14.14 -3.84 -21.82
CA GLY A 35 -15.51 -3.74 -21.29
C GLY A 35 -15.84 -4.79 -20.21
N LYS A 36 -14.82 -5.31 -19.51
CA LYS A 36 -15.00 -6.23 -18.38
C LYS A 36 -15.46 -5.44 -17.16
N GLU A 37 -16.74 -5.03 -17.14
CA GLU A 37 -17.28 -4.11 -16.13
C GLU A 37 -17.55 -4.78 -14.77
N ASN A 38 -17.54 -6.11 -14.70
CA ASN A 38 -17.82 -6.84 -13.46
C ASN A 38 -16.51 -7.45 -12.94
N TYR A 39 -15.93 -6.83 -11.88
CA TYR A 39 -14.76 -7.28 -11.10
C TYR A 39 -13.35 -6.95 -11.65
N THR A 40 -13.16 -5.78 -12.25
CA THR A 40 -11.80 -5.31 -12.63
C THR A 40 -11.13 -4.52 -11.50
N SER A 41 -9.80 -4.53 -11.56
CA SER A 41 -8.92 -3.75 -10.69
C SER A 41 -9.26 -2.26 -10.70
N LEU A 42 -9.64 -1.73 -11.87
CA LEU A 42 -10.08 -0.35 -12.04
C LEU A 42 -11.40 -0.04 -11.34
N HIS A 43 -12.39 -0.93 -11.43
CA HIS A 43 -13.69 -0.71 -10.79
C HIS A 43 -13.53 -0.57 -9.27
N LEU A 44 -12.71 -1.43 -8.65
CA LEU A 44 -12.37 -1.32 -7.23
C LEU A 44 -11.72 0.03 -6.89
N LEU A 45 -10.80 0.52 -7.73
CA LEU A 45 -10.15 1.82 -7.53
C LEU A 45 -11.14 2.98 -7.65
N GLU A 46 -12.09 2.92 -8.57
CA GLU A 46 -13.16 3.91 -8.73
C GLU A 46 -14.12 3.90 -7.53
N GLU A 47 -14.53 2.72 -7.07
CA GLU A 47 -15.36 2.58 -5.87
C GLU A 47 -14.66 3.13 -4.63
N LEU A 48 -13.39 2.78 -4.45
CA LEU A 48 -12.56 3.31 -3.36
C LEU A 48 -12.48 4.83 -3.45
N ALA A 49 -12.14 5.39 -4.62
CA ALA A 49 -12.03 6.83 -4.84
C ALA A 49 -13.34 7.57 -4.51
N ALA A 50 -14.48 7.04 -4.94
CA ALA A 50 -15.80 7.62 -4.71
C ALA A 50 -16.14 7.79 -3.22
N THR A 51 -15.47 7.08 -2.33
CA THR A 51 -15.75 7.16 -0.89
C THR A 51 -15.17 8.37 -0.21
N SER A 52 -14.23 9.09 -0.85
CA SER A 52 -13.69 10.33 -0.28
C SER A 52 -14.80 11.31 0.11
N LYS A 53 -15.86 11.40 -0.70
CA LYS A 53 -17.03 12.26 -0.43
C LYS A 53 -17.87 11.82 0.76
N LYS A 54 -17.90 10.52 1.05
CA LYS A 54 -18.72 9.93 2.11
C LYS A 54 -17.99 9.93 3.45
N VAL A 55 -16.71 9.58 3.45
CA VAL A 55 -15.92 9.40 4.67
C VAL A 55 -14.89 10.51 4.91
N GLY A 56 -14.71 11.43 3.95
CA GLY A 56 -13.93 12.66 4.13
C GLY A 56 -12.41 12.50 4.05
N TRP A 57 -11.88 11.42 3.47
CA TRP A 57 -10.43 11.31 3.26
C TRP A 57 -9.97 12.21 2.11
N HIS A 58 -8.75 12.72 2.21
CA HIS A 58 -8.12 13.57 1.20
C HIS A 58 -7.19 12.76 0.29
N GLY A 59 -6.43 11.85 0.87
CA GLY A 59 -5.67 10.85 0.14
C GLY A 59 -5.87 9.42 0.67
N LEU A 60 -5.60 8.45 -0.18
CA LEU A 60 -5.74 7.03 0.10
C LEU A 60 -4.47 6.29 -0.33
N ASN A 61 -3.75 5.71 0.63
CA ASN A 61 -2.58 4.87 0.38
C ASN A 61 -3.03 3.46 -0.05
N LEU A 62 -2.55 3.01 -1.21
CA LEU A 62 -2.85 1.71 -1.81
C LEU A 62 -1.66 0.75 -1.78
N GLY A 63 -0.49 1.21 -1.33
CA GLY A 63 0.78 0.48 -1.40
C GLY A 63 1.61 0.57 -0.12
N ARG A 64 0.96 0.73 1.05
CA ARG A 64 1.70 0.90 2.32
C ARG A 64 2.60 -0.30 2.62
N CYS A 65 3.86 -0.05 2.92
CA CYS A 65 4.82 -1.11 3.24
C CYS A 65 5.16 -1.15 4.73
N TRP A 66 4.93 -0.06 5.45
CA TRP A 66 5.19 0.02 6.87
C TRP A 66 4.04 0.69 7.62
N ASP A 67 3.29 -0.12 8.37
CA ASP A 67 2.15 0.36 9.16
C ASP A 67 2.12 -0.19 10.61
N LYS A 68 1.47 0.55 11.51
CA LYS A 68 1.11 0.12 12.88
C LYS A 68 -0.35 -0.33 12.94
N CYS A 69 -0.65 -1.48 12.33
CA CYS A 69 -2.01 -2.00 12.22
C CYS A 69 -2.76 -2.20 13.55
N ILE A 70 -2.06 -2.36 14.68
CA ILE A 70 -2.69 -2.47 16.01
C ILE A 70 -3.50 -1.20 16.38
N LYS A 71 -3.19 -0.07 15.75
CA LYS A 71 -3.87 1.21 15.99
C LYS A 71 -4.69 1.68 14.77
N GLN A 72 -4.98 0.79 13.83
CA GLN A 72 -5.82 1.13 12.69
C GLN A 72 -7.29 1.16 13.11
N GLU A 73 -8.01 2.15 12.61
CA GLU A 73 -9.45 2.25 12.72
C GLU A 73 -10.07 1.69 11.44
N PHE A 74 -10.97 0.72 11.60
CA PHE A 74 -11.73 0.18 10.48
C PHE A 74 -12.84 1.17 10.09
N ILE A 75 -12.97 1.45 8.79
CA ILE A 75 -13.96 2.37 8.26
C ILE A 75 -15.08 1.61 7.54
N GLN A 76 -14.72 0.78 6.56
CA GLN A 76 -15.68 0.08 5.70
C GLN A 76 -15.03 -1.11 4.95
N ASP A 77 -15.81 -2.17 4.70
CA ASP A 77 -15.45 -3.24 3.75
C ASP A 77 -15.92 -2.87 2.33
N PHE A 78 -15.07 -3.11 1.33
CA PHE A 78 -15.40 -2.92 -0.10
C PHE A 78 -15.60 -4.24 -0.82
N SER A 79 -14.83 -5.26 -0.44
CA SER A 79 -15.01 -6.62 -0.89
C SER A 79 -14.68 -7.59 0.25
N SER A 80 -14.89 -8.88 0.03
CA SER A 80 -14.42 -9.92 0.95
C SER A 80 -12.90 -9.93 1.16
N LYS A 81 -12.15 -9.11 0.40
CA LYS A 81 -10.69 -9.07 0.41
C LYS A 81 -10.10 -7.71 0.75
N VAL A 82 -10.82 -6.60 0.60
CA VAL A 82 -10.27 -5.24 0.75
C VAL A 82 -11.12 -4.40 1.69
N GLN A 83 -10.45 -3.81 2.67
CA GLN A 83 -11.01 -2.94 3.68
C GLN A 83 -10.42 -1.55 3.56
N LEU A 84 -11.22 -0.52 3.85
CA LEU A 84 -10.75 0.83 4.05
C LEU A 84 -10.48 1.04 5.53
N VAL A 85 -9.28 1.51 5.85
CA VAL A 85 -8.85 1.77 7.22
C VAL A 85 -8.21 3.14 7.34
N LYS A 86 -8.32 3.73 8.52
CA LYS A 86 -7.58 4.92 8.91
C LYS A 86 -6.40 4.48 9.78
N SER A 87 -5.18 4.65 9.26
CA SER A 87 -3.97 4.41 10.03
C SER A 87 -3.21 5.71 10.32
N ARG A 88 -2.71 5.83 11.55
CA ARG A 88 -1.94 7.00 11.99
C ARG A 88 -0.50 7.00 11.47
N ARG A 89 0.00 5.89 10.90
CA ARG A 89 1.40 5.75 10.45
C ARG A 89 1.54 4.81 9.24
N SER A 90 0.73 5.01 8.21
CA SER A 90 0.88 4.32 6.93
C SER A 90 2.03 4.95 6.12
N LEU A 91 3.24 4.45 6.33
CA LEU A 91 4.45 4.84 5.60
C LEU A 91 4.69 3.91 4.41
N CYS A 92 5.57 4.36 3.51
CA CYS A 92 5.75 3.86 2.13
C CYS A 92 4.48 4.08 1.31
N THR A 93 4.57 4.83 0.22
CA THR A 93 3.40 5.19 -0.56
C THR A 93 3.60 4.86 -2.03
N GLU A 94 3.91 3.59 -2.30
CA GLU A 94 4.18 3.08 -3.64
C GLU A 94 3.07 3.47 -4.64
N ALA A 95 1.82 3.42 -4.20
CA ALA A 95 0.67 3.89 -4.97
C ALA A 95 -0.36 4.55 -4.07
N TYR A 96 -1.01 5.60 -4.56
CA TYR A 96 -2.00 6.34 -3.80
C TYR A 96 -2.98 7.10 -4.69
N ILE A 97 -4.20 7.31 -4.17
CA ILE A 97 -5.20 8.18 -4.78
C ILE A 97 -5.24 9.51 -4.04
N PHE A 98 -5.21 10.61 -4.76
CA PHE A 98 -5.44 11.95 -4.23
C PHE A 98 -6.69 12.59 -4.81
N THR A 99 -7.43 13.27 -3.93
CA THR A 99 -8.39 14.31 -4.32
C THR A 99 -7.66 15.55 -4.84
N ARG A 100 -8.39 16.46 -5.48
CA ARG A 100 -7.84 17.76 -5.89
C ARG A 100 -7.34 18.58 -4.70
N ASP A 101 -8.02 18.54 -3.57
CA ASP A 101 -7.60 19.23 -2.35
C ASP A 101 -6.31 18.64 -1.80
N ALA A 102 -6.18 17.31 -1.82
CA ALA A 102 -4.93 16.67 -1.47
C ALA A 102 -3.77 17.09 -2.36
N ALA A 103 -3.98 17.17 -3.68
CA ALA A 103 -2.95 17.61 -4.61
C ALA A 103 -2.50 19.07 -4.36
N ARG A 104 -3.43 19.96 -3.98
CA ARG A 104 -3.12 21.36 -3.60
C ARG A 104 -2.30 21.41 -2.31
N VAL A 105 -2.75 20.70 -1.26
CA VAL A 105 -2.05 20.62 0.02
C VAL A 105 -0.66 20.05 -0.19
N HIS A 106 -0.55 18.96 -0.93
CA HIS A 106 0.72 18.31 -1.23
C HIS A 106 1.69 19.27 -1.93
N LEU A 107 1.27 19.93 -3.03
CA LEU A 107 2.12 20.91 -3.73
C LEU A 107 2.58 22.09 -2.86
N LYS A 108 1.73 22.54 -1.93
CA LYS A 108 2.04 23.64 -1.02
C LYS A 108 3.10 23.24 0.01
N HIS A 109 3.10 22.00 0.48
CA HIS A 109 3.92 21.55 1.60
C HIS A 109 5.17 20.76 1.19
N THR A 110 5.23 20.21 -0.03
CA THR A 110 6.43 19.55 -0.54
C THR A 110 7.43 20.51 -1.18
N ARG A 111 7.11 21.81 -1.28
CA ARG A 111 8.03 22.83 -1.80
C ARG A 111 8.28 23.96 -0.79
N PRO A 112 9.55 24.19 -0.39
CA PRO A 112 10.73 23.35 -0.63
C PRO A 112 10.58 21.98 0.05
N ILE A 113 11.27 20.94 -0.47
CA ILE A 113 11.25 19.60 0.15
C ILE A 113 11.95 19.71 1.51
N ARG A 114 11.21 19.50 2.60
CA ARG A 114 11.70 19.64 3.99
C ARG A 114 11.80 18.34 4.75
N ASP A 115 11.12 17.29 4.29
CA ASP A 115 11.11 15.96 4.90
C ASP A 115 10.96 14.91 3.79
N ALA A 116 11.21 13.64 4.11
CA ALA A 116 10.88 12.52 3.25
C ALA A 116 9.38 12.55 2.91
N GLU A 117 9.05 12.29 1.64
CA GLU A 117 7.72 12.53 1.09
C GLU A 117 6.61 11.79 1.85
N ASP A 118 6.88 10.54 2.26
CA ASP A 118 5.99 9.72 3.09
C ASP A 118 5.64 10.38 4.43
N ARG A 119 6.64 10.96 5.10
CA ARG A 119 6.45 11.62 6.39
C ARG A 119 5.70 12.93 6.23
N ALA A 120 5.98 13.65 5.14
CA ALA A 120 5.28 14.89 4.84
C ALA A 120 3.77 14.63 4.73
N ARG A 121 3.34 13.60 4.01
CA ARG A 121 1.93 13.29 3.75
C ARG A 121 1.11 13.01 5.01
N ILE A 122 1.66 12.28 5.97
CA ILE A 122 0.98 12.01 7.26
C ILE A 122 1.02 13.20 8.24
N SER A 123 1.81 14.23 7.93
CA SER A 123 2.02 15.39 8.81
C SER A 123 1.26 16.64 8.35
N PHE A 124 0.61 16.61 7.19
CA PHE A 124 -0.12 17.75 6.69
C PHE A 124 -1.28 18.12 7.63
N PRO A 125 -1.41 19.39 8.05
CA PRO A 125 -2.51 19.81 8.92
C PRO A 125 -3.84 19.68 8.17
N ASN A 126 -4.87 19.18 8.87
CA ASN A 126 -6.22 18.95 8.34
C ASN A 126 -6.26 18.04 7.09
N PHE A 127 -5.30 17.11 7.00
CA PHE A 127 -5.22 16.15 5.90
C PHE A 127 -5.55 14.75 6.41
N GLU A 128 -6.68 14.23 5.95
CA GLU A 128 -7.13 12.88 6.27
C GLU A 128 -6.53 11.89 5.27
N TYR A 129 -5.59 11.06 5.73
CA TYR A 129 -4.91 10.09 4.89
C TYR A 129 -5.29 8.66 5.32
N PHE A 130 -6.01 7.97 4.44
CA PHE A 130 -6.53 6.63 4.71
C PHE A 130 -5.67 5.60 3.98
N SER A 131 -5.97 4.32 4.17
CA SER A 131 -5.25 3.23 3.53
C SER A 131 -6.17 2.03 3.27
N THR A 132 -5.81 1.17 2.33
CA THR A 132 -6.48 -0.12 2.15
C THR A 132 -5.80 -1.20 2.99
N ASN A 133 -6.57 -2.17 3.48
CA ASN A 133 -6.09 -3.40 4.10
C ASN A 133 -6.68 -4.63 3.40
N PRO A 134 -5.88 -5.52 2.80
CA PRO A 134 -4.44 -5.38 2.55
C PRO A 134 -4.16 -4.26 1.53
N ARG A 135 -2.89 -3.99 1.28
CA ARG A 135 -2.44 -3.13 0.19
C ARG A 135 -2.79 -3.76 -1.16
N ILE A 136 -3.13 -2.90 -2.11
CA ILE A 136 -3.53 -3.25 -3.47
C ILE A 136 -2.28 -3.35 -4.36
N PHE A 137 -1.31 -2.48 -4.16
CA PHE A 137 -0.04 -2.47 -4.88
C PHE A 137 1.11 -2.86 -3.94
N ASN A 138 2.12 -3.53 -4.49
CA ASN A 138 3.26 -4.04 -3.73
C ASN A 138 4.53 -4.10 -4.59
N GLN A 139 5.67 -3.70 -4.05
CA GLN A 139 6.99 -4.04 -4.57
C GLN A 139 7.41 -5.45 -4.14
N LEU A 140 7.49 -6.39 -5.08
CA LEU A 140 8.10 -7.71 -4.87
C LEU A 140 9.57 -7.69 -5.32
N ASP A 141 10.51 -7.74 -4.38
CA ASP A 141 11.95 -7.94 -4.64
C ASP A 141 12.54 -7.01 -5.74
N GLY A 142 12.20 -5.72 -5.70
CA GLY A 142 12.65 -4.73 -6.69
C GLY A 142 11.91 -4.79 -8.03
N LYS A 143 10.82 -5.55 -8.11
CA LYS A 143 9.87 -5.55 -9.22
C LYS A 143 8.51 -5.03 -8.74
N PRO A 144 7.93 -4.05 -9.43
CA PRO A 144 6.60 -3.59 -9.09
C PRO A 144 5.55 -4.67 -9.37
N GLY A 145 4.55 -4.78 -8.51
CA GLY A 145 3.47 -5.78 -8.58
C GLY A 145 2.12 -5.23 -8.12
N ALA A 146 1.03 -5.72 -8.71
CA ALA A 146 -0.33 -5.50 -8.23
C ALA A 146 -0.81 -6.77 -7.52
N SER A 147 -1.28 -6.65 -6.28
CA SER A 147 -1.74 -7.78 -5.45
C SER A 147 -3.26 -7.92 -5.46
N ILE A 148 -3.91 -7.40 -6.51
CA ILE A 148 -5.36 -7.38 -6.66
C ILE A 148 -5.95 -8.80 -6.66
N ASN A 149 -5.11 -9.81 -6.98
CA ASN A 149 -5.46 -11.23 -7.00
C ASN A 149 -4.68 -12.13 -6.03
N GLY A 150 -3.82 -11.62 -5.15
CA GLY A 150 -2.91 -12.49 -4.41
C GLY A 150 -2.29 -11.88 -3.17
N ILE A 151 -2.44 -12.59 -2.06
CA ILE A 151 -1.90 -12.32 -0.73
C ILE A 151 -0.44 -11.85 -0.83
N THR A 152 -0.15 -10.66 -0.28
CA THR A 152 1.23 -10.21 -0.11
C THR A 152 1.89 -11.02 1.00
N ASN A 153 3.05 -11.62 0.73
CA ASN A 153 3.84 -12.39 1.72
C ASN A 153 4.63 -11.49 2.68
N GLN A 154 4.61 -10.18 2.49
CA GLN A 154 5.30 -9.24 3.36
C GLN A 154 4.33 -8.62 4.37
N PRO A 155 4.67 -8.63 5.66
CA PRO A 155 3.82 -8.04 6.67
C PRO A 155 3.78 -6.51 6.50
N GLU A 156 2.66 -5.99 5.98
CA GLU A 156 2.34 -4.55 5.99
C GLU A 156 2.39 -3.97 7.41
N CYS A 157 2.07 -4.82 8.38
CA CYS A 157 2.04 -4.51 9.78
C CYS A 157 3.40 -4.81 10.41
N ILE A 158 4.19 -3.76 10.67
CA ILE A 158 5.19 -3.87 11.72
C ILE A 158 4.41 -3.80 13.02
N SER A 159 4.04 -4.97 13.56
CA SER A 159 3.82 -5.05 15.01
C SER A 159 5.04 -4.38 15.62
N TYR A 160 4.84 -3.38 16.47
CA TYR A 160 5.94 -2.84 17.24
C TYR A 160 6.36 -3.98 18.15
N GLN A 161 7.20 -4.89 17.63
CA GLN A 161 7.65 -6.06 18.35
C GLN A 161 8.33 -5.48 19.57
N SER A 162 7.72 -5.73 20.72
CA SER A 162 8.35 -5.44 21.99
C SER A 162 9.75 -6.05 21.95
N LYS A 163 10.69 -5.56 22.76
CA LYS A 163 12.01 -6.20 22.87
C LYS A 163 11.89 -7.72 23.10
N GLU A 164 10.82 -8.15 23.76
CA GLU A 164 10.48 -9.55 24.02
C GLU A 164 10.01 -10.30 22.76
N ASP A 165 9.20 -9.70 21.90
CA ASP A 165 8.78 -10.32 20.63
C ASP A 165 9.95 -10.45 19.66
N ARG A 166 10.83 -9.44 19.61
CA ARG A 166 12.07 -9.52 18.82
C ARG A 166 12.96 -10.66 19.30
N LYS A 167 13.10 -10.82 20.63
CA LYS A 167 13.83 -11.95 21.23
C LYS A 167 13.18 -13.29 20.89
N ARG A 168 11.85 -13.41 21.00
CA ARG A 168 11.13 -14.65 20.67
C ARG A 168 11.28 -15.03 19.19
N ASN A 169 11.17 -14.07 18.28
CA ASN A 169 11.34 -14.33 16.86
C ASN A 169 12.78 -14.68 16.49
N ALA A 170 13.78 -14.05 17.11
CA ALA A 170 15.17 -14.41 16.93
C ALA A 170 15.47 -15.85 17.39
N ILE A 171 14.84 -16.30 18.47
CA ILE A 171 14.93 -17.69 18.96
C ILE A 171 14.32 -18.66 17.95
N ARG A 172 13.07 -18.41 17.51
CA ARG A 172 12.39 -19.27 16.51
C ARG A 172 13.17 -19.37 15.21
N ASN A 173 13.74 -18.27 14.72
CA ASN A 173 14.54 -18.27 13.49
C ASN A 173 15.81 -19.10 13.65
N ARG A 174 16.52 -18.99 14.78
CA ARG A 174 17.69 -19.85 15.07
C ARG A 174 17.33 -21.34 15.12
N GLU A 175 16.19 -21.68 15.71
CA GLU A 175 15.73 -23.09 15.76
C GLU A 175 15.39 -23.62 14.37
N ARG A 176 14.75 -22.80 13.54
CA ARG A 176 14.43 -23.15 12.16
C ARG A 176 15.70 -23.35 11.33
N GLU A 177 16.70 -22.47 11.47
CA GLU A 177 18.00 -22.61 10.81
C GLU A 177 18.72 -23.90 11.22
N LYS A 178 18.72 -24.23 12.52
CA LYS A 178 19.28 -25.49 13.02
C LYS A 178 18.56 -26.71 12.46
N MET A 179 17.24 -26.67 12.37
CA MET A 179 16.44 -27.75 11.79
C MET A 179 16.77 -27.93 10.29
N VAL A 180 16.82 -26.84 9.53
CA VAL A 180 17.19 -26.87 8.10
C VAL A 180 18.61 -27.40 7.90
N ALA A 181 19.56 -26.97 8.74
CA ALA A 181 20.94 -27.47 8.68
C ALA A 181 21.01 -28.98 8.96
N LYS A 182 20.26 -29.47 9.95
CA LYS A 182 20.16 -30.90 10.27
C LYS A 182 19.60 -31.71 9.11
N LEU A 183 18.49 -31.26 8.51
CA LEU A 183 17.87 -31.92 7.35
C LEU A 183 18.81 -31.96 6.14
N LYS A 184 19.58 -30.89 5.90
CA LYS A 184 20.60 -30.87 4.83
C LYS A 184 21.73 -31.85 5.11
N ALA A 185 22.20 -31.96 6.35
CA ALA A 185 23.24 -32.91 6.74
C ALA A 185 22.77 -34.36 6.61
N GLU A 186 21.53 -34.66 6.99
CA GLU A 186 20.93 -36.00 6.84
C GLU A 186 20.76 -36.40 5.37
N ARG A 187 20.36 -35.46 4.50
CA ARG A 187 20.30 -35.70 3.05
C ARG A 187 21.67 -36.02 2.44
N ARG A 188 22.73 -35.34 2.89
CA ARG A 188 24.10 -35.59 2.41
C ARG A 188 24.67 -36.93 2.83
N LYS A 189 24.16 -37.55 3.91
CA LYS A 189 24.58 -38.88 4.35
C LYS A 189 23.88 -40.02 3.60
N LYS A 190 22.85 -39.71 2.81
CA LYS A 190 22.07 -40.67 2.01
C LYS A 190 22.46 -40.68 0.52
N LEU A 191 23.43 -39.84 0.14
CA LEU A 191 24.07 -39.79 -1.17
C LEU A 191 25.50 -40.31 -1.02
#